data_AF-A0A662P1E0-F1
#
_entry.id   AF-A0A662P1E0-F1
#
_cell.length_a   1.000
_cell.length_b   1.000
_cell.length_c   1.000
_cell.angle_alpha   90.00
_cell.angle_beta   90.00
_cell.angle_gamma   90.00
#
_symmetry.space_group_name_H-M   'P 1'
#
loop_
_entity.id
_entity.type
_entity.pdbx_description
1 polymer ?
#
loop_
_entity_poly.entity_id
_entity_poly.type
_entity_poly.pdbx_seq_one_letter_code
_entity_poly.pdbx_strand_id
1 'polypeptide(L)'
;MKSIELLDQIVQVLKETEKKVEDLSSLSSKNKEKVLKMIREAAENFSALKEEVVIDNEKLASFFLKRATKLKNATNNKTVERLGEKEYVKDVRAILRYSKAAPYDFAGYMKYVNRAYKAYLWGLISFFIISGLFPLGFKFTSLLLLIPVLLSLLSLKKRGYTGLMLAFAVTPIPIITGAYAINYGIHAVGNPEEINAVAQAFGTSPGVAQVIIFLFLLLGLIDVVFLGYATYMFYKHRSAFL
;
A
#
# COMPACT_ATOMS: atom_id res chain seq x y z
N MET A 1 9.99 -26.97 -8.34
CA MET A 1 10.15 -25.60 -8.88
C MET A 1 11.47 -25.07 -8.36
N LYS A 2 12.31 -24.47 -9.21
CA LYS A 2 13.66 -24.06 -8.81
C LYS A 2 13.64 -22.94 -7.76
N SER A 3 12.65 -22.06 -7.81
CA SER A 3 12.46 -21.04 -6.77
C SER A 3 12.29 -21.63 -5.38
N ILE A 4 11.62 -22.78 -5.21
CA ILE A 4 11.43 -23.43 -3.91
C ILE A 4 12.78 -23.87 -3.32
N GLU A 5 13.64 -24.49 -4.13
CA GLU A 5 14.99 -24.91 -3.71
C GLU A 5 15.84 -23.70 -3.29
N LEU A 6 15.78 -22.61 -4.05
CA LEU A 6 16.48 -21.37 -3.73
C LEU A 6 15.94 -20.70 -2.45
N LEU A 7 14.63 -20.74 -2.23
CA LEU A 7 14.00 -20.27 -0.98
C LEU A 7 14.49 -21.10 0.21
N ASP A 8 14.63 -22.41 0.06
CA ASP A 8 15.17 -23.26 1.14
C ASP A 8 16.63 -22.91 1.45
N GLN A 9 17.46 -22.69 0.43
CA GLN A 9 18.83 -22.21 0.61
C GLN A 9 18.87 -20.85 1.32
N ILE A 10 17.97 -19.92 1.00
CA ILE A 10 17.86 -18.64 1.71
C ILE A 10 17.60 -18.87 3.19
N VAL A 11 16.66 -19.75 3.55
CA VAL A 11 16.35 -20.08 4.95
C VAL A 11 17.58 -20.59 5.68
N GLN A 12 18.35 -21.50 5.06
CA GLN A 12 19.59 -22.01 5.68
C GLN A 12 20.64 -20.92 5.86
N VAL A 13 20.85 -20.07 4.85
CA VAL A 13 21.78 -18.93 4.94
C VAL A 13 21.38 -17.96 6.05
N LEU A 14 20.09 -17.72 6.26
CA LEU A 14 19.60 -16.86 7.34
C LEU A 14 19.79 -17.50 8.72
N LYS A 15 19.56 -18.80 8.87
CA LYS A 15 19.85 -19.54 10.11
C LYS A 15 21.35 -19.53 10.46
N GLU A 16 22.23 -19.65 9.46
CA GLU A 16 23.67 -19.48 9.67
C GLU A 16 24.03 -18.03 10.05
N THR A 17 23.36 -17.05 9.44
CA THR A 17 23.57 -15.63 9.76
C THR A 17 23.14 -15.33 11.20
N GLU A 18 22.03 -15.90 11.64
CA GLU A 18 21.54 -15.79 13.02
C GLU A 18 22.60 -16.25 14.03
N LYS A 19 23.15 -17.46 13.86
CA LYS A 19 24.24 -17.97 14.72
C LYS A 19 25.43 -17.02 14.76
N LYS A 20 25.86 -16.52 13.60
CA LYS A 20 26.95 -15.53 13.55
C LYS A 20 26.63 -14.24 14.29
N VAL A 21 25.38 -13.78 14.26
CA VAL A 21 24.96 -12.60 15.02
C VAL A 21 25.04 -12.86 16.52
N GLU A 22 24.69 -14.06 16.99
CA GLU A 22 24.82 -14.44 18.41
C GLU A 22 26.27 -14.33 18.91
N ASP A 23 27.25 -14.55 18.03
CA ASP A 23 28.68 -14.41 18.35
C ASP A 23 29.23 -12.98 18.17
N LEU A 24 28.44 -12.03 17.64
CA LEU A 24 28.91 -10.65 17.45
C LEU A 24 29.04 -9.92 18.79
N SER A 25 30.20 -9.30 19.00
CA SER A 25 30.49 -8.37 20.10
C SER A 25 30.39 -6.90 19.64
N SER A 26 30.45 -6.66 18.33
CA SER A 26 30.41 -5.31 17.73
C SER A 26 29.02 -4.68 17.63
N LEU A 27 27.98 -5.36 18.14
CA LEU A 27 26.62 -4.84 18.22
C LEU A 27 26.24 -4.61 19.67
N SER A 28 25.66 -3.45 19.95
CA SER A 28 24.94 -3.20 21.20
C SER A 28 23.88 -4.27 21.44
N SER A 29 23.69 -4.65 22.70
CA SER A 29 22.72 -5.69 23.13
C SER A 29 21.33 -5.46 22.53
N LYS A 30 20.85 -4.22 22.58
CA LYS A 30 19.58 -3.79 21.99
C LYS A 30 19.50 -4.04 20.48
N ASN A 31 20.54 -3.69 19.71
CA ASN A 31 20.54 -3.89 18.26
C ASN A 31 20.73 -5.37 17.90
N LYS A 32 21.50 -6.12 18.69
CA LYS A 32 21.67 -7.57 18.52
C LYS A 32 20.35 -8.31 18.63
N GLU A 33 19.58 -8.06 19.69
CA GLU A 33 18.23 -8.65 19.86
C GLU A 33 17.30 -8.30 18.70
N LYS A 34 17.29 -7.02 18.30
CA LYS A 34 16.49 -6.54 17.17
C LYS A 34 16.87 -7.22 15.86
N VAL A 35 18.16 -7.38 15.59
CA VAL A 35 18.67 -8.06 14.38
C VAL A 35 18.26 -9.52 14.38
N LEU A 36 18.47 -10.23 15.49
CA LEU A 36 18.09 -11.64 15.62
C LEU A 36 16.60 -11.83 15.34
N LYS A 37 15.74 -11.00 15.93
CA LYS A 37 14.29 -11.02 15.67
C LYS A 37 13.97 -10.83 14.18
N MET A 38 14.59 -9.85 13.52
CA MET A 38 14.35 -9.60 12.08
C MET A 38 14.85 -10.75 11.19
N ILE A 39 15.97 -11.38 11.53
CA ILE A 39 16.50 -12.53 10.77
C ILE A 39 15.59 -13.75 10.93
N ARG A 40 15.17 -14.06 12.16
CA ARG A 40 14.22 -15.15 12.45
C ARG A 40 12.92 -14.96 11.69
N GLU A 41 12.32 -13.78 11.79
CA GLU A 41 11.08 -13.44 11.09
C GLU A 41 11.27 -13.54 9.56
N ALA A 42 12.43 -13.13 9.01
CA ALA A 42 12.71 -13.28 7.58
C ALA A 42 12.82 -14.75 7.15
N ALA A 43 13.49 -15.59 7.94
CA ALA A 43 13.64 -17.01 7.69
C ALA A 43 12.29 -17.74 7.75
N GLU A 44 11.46 -17.42 8.75
CA GLU A 44 10.08 -17.95 8.89
C GLU A 44 9.22 -17.58 7.68
N ASN A 45 9.23 -16.31 7.27
CA ASN A 45 8.48 -15.83 6.10
C ASN A 45 8.89 -16.58 4.82
N PHE A 46 10.19 -16.70 4.55
CA PHE A 46 10.66 -17.46 3.37
C PHE A 46 10.35 -18.94 3.47
N SER A 47 10.39 -19.51 4.68
CA SER A 47 10.05 -20.92 4.88
C SER A 47 8.58 -21.19 4.60
N ALA A 48 7.67 -20.39 5.16
CA ALA A 48 6.23 -20.49 4.93
C ALA A 48 5.89 -20.29 3.45
N LEU A 49 6.57 -19.35 2.78
CA LEU A 49 6.34 -19.07 1.36
C LEU A 49 6.55 -20.29 0.46
N LYS A 50 7.44 -21.22 0.82
CA LYS A 50 7.73 -22.43 0.01
C LYS A 50 6.48 -23.25 -0.28
N GLU A 51 5.55 -23.31 0.67
CA GLU A 51 4.30 -24.07 0.55
C GLU A 51 3.24 -23.35 -0.30
N GLU A 52 3.39 -22.04 -0.48
CA GLU A 52 2.44 -21.18 -1.20
C GLU A 52 2.92 -20.78 -2.60
N VAL A 53 4.07 -21.29 -3.07
CA VAL A 53 4.62 -20.90 -4.38
C VAL A 53 3.73 -21.39 -5.51
N VAL A 54 3.19 -20.43 -6.27
CA VAL A 54 2.42 -20.69 -7.49
C VAL A 54 3.16 -20.19 -8.74
N ILE A 55 4.09 -19.24 -8.59
CA ILE A 55 4.85 -18.62 -9.69
C ILE A 55 6.34 -18.96 -9.54
N ASP A 56 6.93 -19.65 -10.53
CA ASP A 56 8.37 -19.98 -10.50
C ASP A 56 9.23 -18.78 -10.96
N ASN A 57 9.60 -17.91 -10.02
CA ASN A 57 10.47 -16.76 -10.29
C ASN A 57 11.92 -17.01 -9.83
N GLU A 58 12.62 -17.88 -10.55
CA GLU A 58 14.02 -18.28 -10.28
C GLU A 58 14.96 -17.06 -10.17
N LYS A 59 14.79 -16.05 -11.05
CA LYS A 59 15.63 -14.85 -11.08
C LYS A 59 15.51 -14.04 -9.79
N LEU A 60 14.29 -13.84 -9.30
CA LEU A 60 14.06 -13.10 -8.06
C LEU A 60 14.53 -13.89 -6.83
N ALA A 61 14.28 -15.20 -6.80
CA ALA A 61 14.78 -16.07 -5.73
C ALA A 61 16.32 -16.06 -5.68
N SER A 62 16.98 -16.12 -6.83
CA SER A 62 18.45 -16.01 -6.94
C SER A 62 18.96 -14.65 -6.46
N PHE A 63 18.24 -13.56 -6.77
CA PHE A 63 18.57 -12.24 -6.25
C PHE A 63 18.48 -12.18 -4.72
N PHE A 64 17.43 -12.75 -4.12
CA PHE A 64 17.29 -12.83 -2.66
C PHE A 64 18.39 -13.66 -2.03
N LEU A 65 18.74 -14.82 -2.61
CA LEU A 65 19.85 -15.65 -2.14
C LEU A 65 21.18 -14.89 -2.16
N LYS A 66 21.48 -14.19 -3.25
CA LYS A 66 22.68 -13.36 -3.36
C LYS A 66 22.74 -12.29 -2.25
N ARG A 67 21.60 -11.67 -1.93
CA ARG A 67 21.50 -10.68 -0.85
C ARG A 67 21.66 -11.29 0.53
N ALA A 68 21.02 -12.43 0.80
CA ALA A 68 21.16 -13.16 2.06
C ALA A 68 22.62 -13.62 2.29
N THR A 69 23.26 -14.17 1.27
CA THR A 69 24.66 -14.60 1.35
C THR A 69 25.61 -13.42 1.56
N LYS A 70 25.35 -12.28 0.90
CA LYS A 70 26.12 -11.04 1.15
C LYS A 70 25.99 -10.60 2.62
N LEU A 71 24.79 -10.64 3.19
CA LEU A 71 24.56 -10.33 4.61
C LEU A 71 25.32 -11.30 5.52
N LYS A 72 25.23 -12.61 5.28
CA LYS A 72 25.96 -13.64 6.03
C LYS A 72 27.47 -13.37 6.05
N ASN A 73 28.03 -13.01 4.90
CA ASN A 73 29.46 -12.76 4.77
C ASN A 73 29.88 -11.44 5.44
N ALA A 74 28.99 -10.44 5.48
CA ALA A 74 29.20 -9.18 6.19
C ALA A 74 29.01 -9.30 7.72
N THR A 75 28.44 -10.41 8.20
CA THR A 75 28.17 -10.65 9.63
C THR A 75 29.43 -11.20 10.32
N ASN A 76 30.36 -10.29 10.64
CA ASN A 76 31.54 -10.55 11.47
C ASN A 76 31.98 -9.23 12.12
N ASN A 77 32.69 -9.29 13.27
CA ASN A 77 33.03 -8.11 14.07
C ASN A 77 33.75 -7.03 13.23
N LYS A 78 34.83 -7.40 12.52
CA LYS A 78 35.61 -6.48 11.67
C LYS A 78 34.75 -5.73 10.65
N THR A 79 33.81 -6.41 10.01
CA THR A 79 32.99 -5.81 8.95
C THR A 79 31.88 -4.93 9.53
N VAL A 80 31.26 -5.37 10.62
CA VAL A 80 30.19 -4.63 11.30
C VAL A 80 30.73 -3.36 11.95
N GLU A 81 31.91 -3.41 12.58
CA GLU A 81 32.59 -2.23 13.14
C GLU A 81 32.90 -1.19 12.04
N ARG A 82 33.39 -1.67 10.89
CA ARG A 82 33.71 -0.80 9.74
C ARG A 82 32.46 -0.19 9.09
N LEU A 83 31.37 -0.95 8.98
CA LEU A 83 30.10 -0.46 8.43
C LEU A 83 29.35 0.46 9.41
N GLY A 84 29.54 0.23 10.70
CA GLY A 84 28.73 0.79 11.78
C GLY A 84 27.41 0.04 11.97
N GLU A 85 26.95 -0.03 13.22
CA GLU A 85 25.73 -0.76 13.60
C GLU A 85 24.50 -0.34 12.78
N LYS A 86 24.36 0.96 12.52
CA LYS A 86 23.19 1.53 11.85
C LYS A 86 23.03 1.01 10.41
N GLU A 87 24.13 0.95 9.65
CA GLU A 87 24.09 0.46 8.27
C GLU A 87 23.92 -1.07 8.24
N TYR A 88 24.55 -1.80 9.16
CA TYR A 88 24.32 -3.25 9.28
C TYR A 88 22.84 -3.57 9.59
N VAL A 89 22.24 -2.87 10.55
CA VAL A 89 20.82 -3.01 10.89
C VAL A 89 19.91 -2.68 9.69
N LYS A 90 20.31 -1.73 8.85
CA LYS A 90 19.58 -1.37 7.62
C LYS A 90 19.67 -2.48 6.56
N ASP A 91 20.82 -3.14 6.41
CA ASP A 91 20.99 -4.30 5.53
C ASP A 91 20.12 -5.48 5.98
N VAL A 92 20.08 -5.76 7.29
CA VAL A 92 19.18 -6.79 7.86
C VAL A 92 17.72 -6.43 7.60
N ARG A 93 17.34 -5.16 7.81
CA ARG A 93 15.98 -4.67 7.54
C ARG A 93 15.59 -4.81 6.06
N ALA A 94 16.55 -4.69 5.14
CA ALA A 94 16.29 -4.90 3.72
C ALA A 94 15.90 -6.36 3.42
N ILE A 95 16.59 -7.34 4.03
CA ILE A 95 16.23 -8.76 3.93
C ILE A 95 14.82 -9.03 4.46
N LEU A 96 14.48 -8.51 5.65
CA LEU A 96 13.13 -8.63 6.20
C LEU A 96 12.07 -8.00 5.29
N ARG A 97 12.39 -6.89 4.63
CA ARG A 97 11.47 -6.28 3.66
C ARG A 97 11.24 -7.19 2.46
N TYR A 98 12.30 -7.82 1.94
CA TYR A 98 12.19 -8.76 0.85
C TYR A 98 11.36 -9.99 1.22
N SER A 99 11.55 -10.55 2.42
CA SER A 99 10.76 -11.71 2.87
C SER A 99 9.27 -11.39 2.95
N LYS A 100 8.90 -10.17 3.37
CA LYS A 100 7.49 -9.71 3.43
C LYS A 100 6.89 -9.37 2.06
N ALA A 101 7.72 -8.97 1.09
CA ALA A 101 7.29 -8.66 -0.27
C ALA A 101 7.20 -9.91 -1.15
N ALA A 102 7.93 -10.97 -0.82
CA ALA A 102 8.00 -12.19 -1.62
C ALA A 102 6.63 -12.86 -1.90
N PRO A 103 5.67 -12.96 -0.96
CA PRO A 103 4.36 -13.55 -1.25
C PRO A 103 3.61 -12.92 -2.43
N TYR A 104 3.84 -11.63 -2.70
CA TYR A 104 3.24 -10.94 -3.83
C TYR A 104 3.79 -11.43 -5.17
N ASP A 105 5.09 -11.75 -5.22
CA ASP A 105 5.79 -12.16 -6.43
C ASP A 105 5.77 -13.69 -6.68
N PHE A 106 5.55 -14.49 -5.62
CA PHE A 106 5.58 -15.97 -5.69
C PHE A 106 4.22 -16.65 -5.45
N ALA A 107 3.38 -16.12 -4.54
CA ALA A 107 2.11 -16.75 -4.11
C ALA A 107 0.86 -16.07 -4.73
N GLY A 108 1.04 -15.14 -5.67
CA GLY A 108 -0.08 -14.49 -6.37
C GLY A 108 -0.86 -13.48 -5.52
N TYR A 109 -0.29 -13.00 -4.40
CA TYR A 109 -0.96 -12.02 -3.52
C TYR A 109 -1.14 -10.65 -4.18
N MET A 110 -0.48 -10.39 -5.32
CA MET A 110 -0.69 -9.18 -6.13
C MET A 110 -2.16 -8.95 -6.52
N LYS A 111 -3.00 -9.98 -6.59
CA LYS A 111 -4.44 -9.84 -6.85
C LYS A 111 -5.14 -8.94 -5.82
N TYR A 112 -4.69 -8.93 -4.56
CA TYR A 112 -5.26 -8.11 -3.50
C TYR A 112 -4.89 -6.64 -3.67
N VAL A 113 -3.61 -6.38 -4.00
CA VAL A 113 -3.10 -5.03 -4.28
C VAL A 113 -3.76 -4.44 -5.53
N ASN A 114 -3.92 -5.23 -6.58
CA ASN A 114 -4.59 -4.80 -7.81
C ASN A 114 -6.08 -4.47 -7.59
N ARG A 115 -6.77 -5.23 -6.73
CA ARG A 115 -8.15 -4.90 -6.33
C ARG A 115 -8.22 -3.59 -5.54
N ALA A 116 -7.30 -3.40 -4.59
CA ALA A 116 -7.20 -2.16 -3.82
C ALA A 116 -6.91 -0.95 -4.73
N TYR A 117 -6.01 -1.10 -5.70
CA TYR A 117 -5.72 -0.08 -6.70
C TYR A 117 -6.94 0.31 -7.53
N LYS A 118 -7.71 -0.67 -8.01
CA LYS A 118 -8.95 -0.41 -8.76
C LYS A 118 -9.99 0.31 -7.90
N ALA A 119 -10.18 -0.12 -6.65
CA ALA A 119 -11.09 0.55 -5.73
C ALA A 119 -10.64 2.00 -5.47
N TYR A 120 -9.35 2.22 -5.22
CA TYR A 120 -8.78 3.56 -5.06
C TYR A 120 -9.05 4.46 -6.27
N LEU A 121 -8.82 3.95 -7.49
CA LEU A 121 -9.08 4.67 -8.73
C LEU A 121 -10.56 5.05 -8.87
N TRP A 122 -11.47 4.10 -8.68
CA TRP A 122 -12.92 4.35 -8.81
C TRP A 122 -13.47 5.27 -7.72
N GLY A 123 -12.93 5.18 -6.50
CA GLY A 123 -13.23 6.14 -5.44
C GLY A 123 -12.80 7.55 -5.85
N LEU A 124 -11.55 7.73 -6.27
CA LEU A 124 -11.04 9.02 -6.74
C LEU A 124 -11.81 9.60 -7.94
N ILE A 125 -12.21 8.76 -8.91
CA ILE A 125 -13.06 9.20 -10.02
C ILE A 125 -14.38 9.77 -9.48
N SER A 126 -14.99 9.07 -8.52
CA SER A 126 -16.23 9.53 -7.88
C SER A 126 -16.03 10.87 -7.18
N PHE A 127 -14.95 11.01 -6.40
CA PHE A 127 -14.54 12.30 -5.81
C PHE A 127 -14.44 13.43 -6.83
N PHE A 128 -13.70 13.24 -7.94
CA PHE A 128 -13.54 14.32 -8.93
C PHE A 128 -14.86 14.70 -9.60
N ILE A 129 -15.75 13.74 -9.86
CA ILE A 129 -17.08 14.02 -10.40
C ILE A 129 -17.90 14.83 -9.39
N ILE A 130 -17.95 14.38 -8.13
CA ILE A 130 -18.65 15.09 -7.05
C ILE A 130 -18.12 16.52 -6.93
N SER A 131 -16.79 16.69 -6.82
CA SER A 131 -16.19 18.02 -6.67
C SER A 131 -16.45 18.95 -7.85
N GLY A 132 -16.50 18.42 -9.08
CA GLY A 132 -16.84 19.22 -10.27
C GLY A 132 -18.27 19.76 -10.25
N LEU A 133 -19.18 19.01 -9.63
CA LEU A 133 -20.60 19.35 -9.54
C LEU A 133 -20.96 20.13 -8.26
N PHE A 134 -20.13 20.10 -7.21
CA PHE A 134 -20.30 20.85 -5.96
C PHE A 134 -19.93 22.35 -6.09
N PRO A 135 -20.23 23.19 -5.07
CA PRO A 135 -19.85 24.60 -5.03
C PRO A 135 -18.34 24.85 -5.20
N LEU A 136 -17.97 26.09 -5.56
CA LEU A 136 -16.60 26.50 -5.91
C LEU A 136 -15.51 26.00 -4.94
N GLY A 137 -15.77 25.96 -3.63
CA GLY A 137 -14.81 25.49 -2.64
C GLY A 137 -14.28 24.07 -2.91
N PHE A 138 -15.17 23.13 -3.24
CA PHE A 138 -14.79 21.74 -3.55
C PHE A 138 -14.06 21.63 -4.89
N LYS A 139 -14.37 22.50 -5.86
CA LYS A 139 -13.67 22.57 -7.15
C LYS A 139 -12.20 22.92 -6.94
N PHE A 140 -11.89 23.96 -6.16
CA PHE A 140 -10.50 24.32 -5.84
C PHE A 140 -9.75 23.21 -5.11
N THR A 141 -10.38 22.57 -4.13
CA THR A 141 -9.77 21.45 -3.41
C THR A 141 -9.43 20.29 -4.35
N SER A 142 -10.33 19.92 -5.27
CA SER A 142 -10.06 18.86 -6.24
C SER A 142 -8.90 19.20 -7.18
N LEU A 143 -8.79 20.44 -7.65
CA LEU A 143 -7.68 20.89 -8.49
C LEU A 143 -6.34 20.82 -7.76
N LEU A 144 -6.30 21.22 -6.48
CA LEU A 144 -5.10 21.13 -5.65
C LEU A 144 -4.67 19.68 -5.44
N LEU A 145 -5.62 18.76 -5.28
CA LEU A 145 -5.34 17.34 -5.09
C LEU A 145 -5.03 16.58 -6.38
N LEU A 146 -5.29 17.15 -7.56
CA LEU A 146 -5.12 16.46 -8.84
C LEU A 146 -3.68 15.93 -9.02
N ILE A 147 -2.67 16.77 -8.80
CA ILE A 147 -1.26 16.39 -8.95
C ILE A 147 -0.88 15.26 -7.98
N PRO A 148 -1.06 15.39 -6.65
CA PRO A 148 -0.67 14.32 -5.73
C PRO A 148 -1.50 13.04 -5.94
N VAL A 149 -2.76 13.12 -6.37
CA VAL A 149 -3.54 11.95 -6.80
C VAL A 149 -2.86 11.25 -7.98
N LEU A 150 -2.56 11.96 -9.06
CA LEU A 150 -1.95 11.36 -10.24
C LEU A 150 -0.59 10.73 -9.92
N LEU A 151 0.24 11.40 -9.12
CA LEU A 151 1.50 10.84 -8.64
C LEU A 151 1.30 9.59 -7.79
N SER A 152 0.28 9.57 -6.92
CA SER A 152 -0.07 8.38 -6.15
C SER A 152 -0.44 7.21 -7.06
N LEU A 153 -1.29 7.42 -8.07
CA LEU A 153 -1.72 6.37 -9.01
C LEU A 153 -0.57 5.82 -9.84
N LEU A 154 0.29 6.70 -10.37
CA LEU A 154 1.45 6.30 -11.17
C LEU A 154 2.48 5.51 -10.36
N SER A 155 2.73 5.93 -9.12
CA SER A 155 3.69 5.27 -8.24
C SER A 155 3.13 3.96 -7.68
N LEU A 156 1.85 3.90 -7.27
CA LEU A 156 1.18 2.66 -6.83
C LEU A 156 1.19 1.57 -7.91
N LYS A 157 0.98 1.94 -9.18
CA LYS A 157 1.04 0.99 -10.31
C LYS A 157 2.41 0.31 -10.43
N LYS A 158 3.47 0.99 -10.00
CA LYS A 158 4.86 0.48 -9.95
C LYS A 158 5.23 -0.11 -8.59
N ARG A 159 4.29 -0.24 -7.65
CA ARG A 159 4.49 -0.62 -6.24
C ARG A 159 5.49 0.27 -5.49
N GLY A 160 5.58 1.55 -5.85
CA GLY A 160 6.46 2.49 -5.16
C GLY A 160 5.90 2.87 -3.79
N TYR A 161 6.75 2.86 -2.76
CA TYR A 161 6.37 3.28 -1.40
C TYR A 161 5.87 4.74 -1.35
N THR A 162 6.43 5.64 -2.16
CA THR A 162 5.97 7.03 -2.26
C THR A 162 4.50 7.12 -2.69
N GLY A 163 4.06 6.26 -3.61
CA GLY A 163 2.67 6.21 -4.05
C GLY A 163 1.73 5.82 -2.93
N LEU A 164 2.13 4.85 -2.12
CA LEU A 164 1.39 4.43 -0.92
C LEU A 164 1.27 5.58 0.09
N MET A 165 2.35 6.31 0.35
CA MET A 165 2.33 7.47 1.25
C MET A 165 1.41 8.57 0.73
N LEU A 166 1.50 8.91 -0.55
CA LEU A 166 0.62 9.92 -1.17
C LEU A 166 -0.84 9.49 -1.13
N ALA A 167 -1.13 8.21 -1.37
CA ALA A 167 -2.50 7.71 -1.28
C ALA A 167 -3.07 7.92 0.14
N PHE A 168 -2.31 7.58 1.18
CA PHE A 168 -2.78 7.82 2.56
C PHE A 168 -2.91 9.31 2.89
N ALA A 169 -2.03 10.17 2.37
CA ALA A 169 -2.10 11.60 2.60
C ALA A 169 -3.32 12.24 1.93
N VAL A 170 -3.66 11.79 0.72
CA VAL A 170 -4.72 12.40 -0.09
C VAL A 170 -6.10 11.87 0.27
N THR A 171 -6.24 10.57 0.55
CA THR A 171 -7.54 9.88 0.72
C THR A 171 -8.53 10.51 1.72
N PRO A 172 -8.11 11.13 2.85
CA PRO A 172 -9.07 11.68 3.81
C PRO A 172 -10.02 12.74 3.22
N ILE A 173 -9.53 13.61 2.34
CA ILE A 173 -10.34 14.71 1.77
C ILE A 173 -11.45 14.18 0.84
N PRO A 174 -11.14 13.29 -0.12
CA PRO A 174 -12.15 12.56 -0.87
C PRO A 174 -13.21 11.90 0.01
N ILE A 175 -12.82 11.11 1.03
CA ILE A 175 -13.78 10.43 1.92
C ILE A 175 -14.72 11.43 2.61
N ILE A 176 -14.18 12.56 3.12
CA ILE A 176 -15.00 13.61 3.73
C ILE A 176 -15.97 14.19 2.71
N THR A 177 -15.52 14.44 1.48
CA THR A 177 -16.36 14.95 0.38
C THR A 177 -17.46 13.95 0.01
N GLY A 178 -17.14 12.65 -0.05
CA GLY A 178 -18.11 11.58 -0.27
C GLY A 178 -19.15 11.52 0.85
N ALA A 179 -18.73 11.65 2.12
CA ALA A 179 -19.64 11.70 3.26
C ALA A 179 -20.59 12.91 3.23
N TYR A 180 -20.08 14.09 2.83
CA TYR A 180 -20.92 15.27 2.59
C TYR A 180 -21.93 15.04 1.46
N ALA A 181 -21.51 14.42 0.35
CA ALA A 181 -22.41 14.12 -0.76
C ALA A 181 -23.51 13.11 -0.36
N ILE A 182 -23.18 12.11 0.46
CA ILE A 182 -24.17 11.19 1.02
C ILE A 182 -25.17 11.95 1.89
N ASN A 183 -24.69 12.76 2.83
CA ASN A 183 -25.56 13.49 3.74
C ASN A 183 -26.48 14.45 2.97
N TYR A 184 -25.94 15.22 2.03
CA TYR A 184 -26.72 16.09 1.15
C TYR A 184 -27.76 15.31 0.35
N GLY A 185 -27.37 14.20 -0.30
CA GLY A 185 -28.26 13.38 -1.10
C GLY A 185 -29.43 12.80 -0.30
N ILE A 186 -29.20 12.34 0.93
CA ILE A 186 -30.25 11.84 1.83
C ILE A 186 -31.25 12.94 2.19
N HIS A 187 -30.78 14.14 2.48
CA HIS A 187 -31.64 15.26 2.85
C HIS A 187 -32.41 15.85 1.66
N ALA A 188 -31.77 15.93 0.49
CA ALA A 188 -32.33 16.61 -0.68
C ALA A 188 -33.30 15.74 -1.50
N VAL A 189 -33.16 14.40 -1.50
CA VAL A 189 -33.94 13.51 -2.39
C VAL A 189 -35.46 13.56 -2.16
N GLY A 190 -35.88 13.93 -0.94
CA GLY A 190 -37.28 14.06 -0.54
C GLY A 190 -37.73 15.49 -0.27
N ASN A 191 -36.89 16.49 -0.52
CA ASN A 191 -37.19 17.89 -0.23
C ASN A 191 -37.49 18.67 -1.53
N PRO A 192 -38.76 19.05 -1.79
CA PRO A 192 -39.14 19.79 -2.99
C PRO A 192 -38.42 21.13 -3.16
N GLU A 193 -38.07 21.82 -2.06
CA GLU A 193 -37.36 23.09 -2.12
C GLU A 193 -35.93 22.90 -2.65
N GLU A 194 -35.23 21.89 -2.14
CA GLU A 194 -33.88 21.53 -2.61
C GLU A 194 -33.88 21.04 -4.06
N ILE A 195 -34.87 20.22 -4.45
CA ILE A 195 -35.01 19.77 -5.83
C ILE A 195 -35.19 20.98 -6.77
N ASN A 196 -36.01 21.95 -6.38
CA ASN A 196 -36.21 23.17 -7.17
C ASN A 196 -34.96 24.06 -7.19
N ALA A 197 -34.22 24.15 -6.08
CA ALA A 197 -32.96 24.89 -6.02
C ALA A 197 -31.89 24.30 -6.96
N VAL A 198 -31.75 22.96 -6.98
CA VAL A 198 -30.86 22.27 -7.92
C VAL A 198 -31.34 22.44 -9.36
N ALA A 199 -32.65 22.32 -9.61
CA ALA A 199 -33.23 22.55 -10.94
C ALA A 199 -32.87 23.94 -11.48
N GLN A 200 -32.99 24.98 -10.66
CA GLN A 200 -32.61 26.35 -11.02
C GLN A 200 -31.10 26.50 -11.22
N ALA A 201 -30.29 25.98 -10.30
CA ALA A 201 -28.83 26.11 -10.36
C ALA A 201 -28.23 25.46 -11.62
N PHE A 202 -28.81 24.36 -12.07
CA PHE A 202 -28.36 23.64 -13.27
C PHE A 202 -29.16 24.00 -14.54
N GLY A 203 -30.20 24.83 -14.43
CA GLY A 203 -31.08 25.19 -15.56
C GLY A 203 -31.83 23.98 -16.14
N THR A 204 -32.28 23.06 -15.27
CA THR A 204 -32.93 21.80 -15.66
C THR A 204 -34.34 21.67 -15.08
N SER A 205 -35.06 20.61 -15.44
CA SER A 205 -36.37 20.30 -14.85
C SER A 205 -36.22 19.67 -13.45
N PRO A 206 -37.25 19.76 -12.58
CA PRO A 206 -37.24 19.13 -11.26
C PRO A 206 -36.95 17.62 -11.29
N GLY A 207 -37.47 16.91 -12.30
CA GLY A 207 -37.19 15.47 -12.45
C GLY A 207 -35.72 15.18 -12.75
N VAL A 208 -35.06 16.00 -13.58
CA VAL A 208 -33.62 15.88 -13.85
C VAL A 208 -32.80 16.25 -12.61
N ALA A 209 -33.20 17.28 -11.87
CA ALA A 209 -32.57 17.67 -10.62
C ALA A 209 -32.61 16.54 -9.57
N GLN A 210 -33.74 15.84 -9.46
CA GLN A 210 -33.87 14.69 -8.57
C GLN A 210 -32.91 13.55 -8.94
N VAL A 211 -32.69 13.30 -10.24
CA VAL A 211 -31.69 12.33 -10.73
C VAL A 211 -30.27 12.78 -10.37
N ILE A 212 -29.94 14.07 -10.49
CA ILE A 212 -28.64 14.62 -10.10
C ILE A 212 -28.40 14.44 -8.59
N ILE A 213 -29.40 14.72 -7.75
CA ILE A 213 -29.34 14.50 -6.29
C ILE A 213 -29.10 13.02 -5.98
N PHE A 214 -29.83 12.12 -6.64
CA PHE A 214 -29.63 10.68 -6.47
C PHE A 214 -28.22 10.23 -6.91
N LEU A 215 -27.72 10.80 -8.01
CA LEU A 215 -26.36 10.53 -8.49
C LEU A 215 -25.31 10.97 -7.46
N PHE A 216 -25.48 12.11 -6.79
CA PHE A 216 -24.59 12.53 -5.71
C PHE A 216 -24.53 11.54 -4.56
N LEU A 217 -25.70 11.06 -4.11
CA LEU A 217 -25.78 10.03 -3.08
C LEU A 217 -25.01 8.77 -3.50
N LEU A 218 -25.24 8.29 -4.73
CA LEU A 218 -24.59 7.10 -5.26
C LEU A 218 -23.07 7.27 -5.36
N LEU A 219 -22.60 8.38 -5.93
CA LEU A 219 -21.17 8.66 -6.05
C LEU A 219 -20.50 8.82 -4.69
N GLY A 220 -21.17 9.45 -3.73
CA GLY A 220 -20.67 9.58 -2.36
C GLY A 220 -20.50 8.22 -1.68
N LEU A 221 -21.48 7.31 -1.86
CA LEU A 221 -21.38 5.94 -1.36
C LEU A 221 -20.22 5.17 -2.01
N ILE A 222 -20.08 5.28 -3.34
CA ILE A 222 -18.96 4.64 -4.07
C ILE A 222 -17.63 5.16 -3.53
N ASP A 223 -17.49 6.48 -3.40
CA ASP A 223 -16.28 7.12 -2.89
C ASP A 223 -15.88 6.58 -1.52
N VAL A 224 -16.78 6.71 -0.52
CA VAL A 224 -16.48 6.33 0.86
C VAL A 224 -16.18 4.84 0.99
N VAL A 225 -16.98 3.98 0.36
CA VAL A 225 -16.80 2.52 0.45
C VAL A 225 -15.50 2.10 -0.24
N PHE A 226 -15.23 2.61 -1.44
CA PHE A 226 -14.10 2.16 -2.23
C PHE A 226 -12.78 2.71 -1.68
N LEU A 227 -12.75 3.97 -1.27
CA LEU A 227 -11.58 4.55 -0.63
C LEU A 227 -11.32 3.95 0.74
N GLY A 228 -12.36 3.72 1.55
CA GLY A 228 -12.23 3.01 2.82
C GLY A 228 -11.64 1.60 2.64
N TYR A 229 -12.18 0.83 1.70
CA TYR A 229 -11.64 -0.49 1.34
C TYR A 229 -10.20 -0.40 0.84
N ALA A 230 -9.90 0.54 -0.05
CA ALA A 230 -8.56 0.71 -0.60
C ALA A 230 -7.54 1.08 0.49
N THR A 231 -7.86 2.03 1.38
CA THR A 231 -7.02 2.42 2.51
C THR A 231 -6.74 1.23 3.41
N TYR A 232 -7.75 0.45 3.78
CA TYR A 232 -7.58 -0.76 4.58
C TYR A 232 -6.66 -1.77 3.88
N MET A 233 -6.92 -2.06 2.60
CA MET A 233 -6.15 -3.06 1.86
C MET A 233 -4.71 -2.61 1.60
N PHE A 234 -4.49 -1.33 1.32
CA PHE A 234 -3.15 -0.75 1.21
C PHE A 234 -2.39 -0.83 2.54
N TYR A 235 -3.06 -0.60 3.68
CA TYR A 235 -2.43 -0.74 4.98
C TYR A 235 -2.06 -2.19 5.30
N LYS A 236 -2.99 -3.12 5.04
CA LYS A 236 -2.81 -4.57 5.23
C LYS A 236 -1.70 -5.12 4.34
N HIS A 237 -1.65 -4.67 3.09
CA HIS A 237 -0.69 -5.13 2.08
C HIS A 237 0.46 -4.15 1.84
N ARG A 238 0.78 -3.28 2.81
CA ARG A 238 1.83 -2.25 2.68
C ARG A 238 3.20 -2.80 2.31
N SER A 239 3.48 -4.05 2.70
CA SER A 239 4.74 -4.74 2.39
C SER A 239 4.91 -5.07 0.91
N ALA A 240 3.86 -4.97 0.10
CA ALA A 240 3.96 -5.09 -1.35
C ALA A 240 4.69 -3.89 -1.99
N PHE A 241 4.78 -2.76 -1.26
CA PHE A 241 5.34 -1.51 -1.75
C PHE A 241 6.76 -1.33 -1.22
N LEU A 242 7.71 -1.08 -2.13
CA LEU A 242 9.15 -1.06 -1.83
C LEU A 242 9.76 0.34 -1.96
#